data_AF-A0A373LW13-F1
#
_entry.id   AF-A0A373LW13-F1
#
_cell.length_a   1.000
_cell.length_b   1.000
_cell.length_c   1.000
_cell.angle_alpha   90.00
_cell.angle_beta   90.00
_cell.angle_gamma   90.00
#
_symmetry.space_group_name_H-M   'P 1'
#
loop_
_entity.id
_entity.type
_entity.pdbx_description
1 polymer ?
#
loop_
_entity_poly.entity_id
_entity_poly.type
_entity_poly.pdbx_seq_one_letter_code
_entity_poly.pdbx_strand_id
1 'polypeptide(L)'
;MKKIGIAVMILAVMGVAVTAGVFVTRHPETTKVEQKHEKIKKEGKAYADKYRMNILLDTNNKVLSGTVRAKLKNATDDDLKSICVRNWAAAILQEKTNQKKKACKTEITSARIGGHILQIDKKEDASALYLSDKNRVLAPARECVTVEFSFRTEIPKQKNRFGYISYDGHEMYQLSFCFPCISRYQKGAWNENPYVGDNDETYVYEAADYEVTFRHPKKYTIAATGTQHSVQDGTTITGKKLREFAAVLSDDFCRLDAKTGSTTISILGPNYEKNQSYYKYSMQLAKEAVRIFSEKIGSYPFSQLKIVHCFMNSAMEYPGLCMIGMPDVKDFRKINKNSYGGLEAHVPHEIAHQWFYAAIGNDSYKEPWLDEGFCEFCEDVLFPYYANKKLQKKLWSDKYSTRKDMDRWFRKIVIPQSSRTKAINRSVSDYQDKPDEYSNSVYEGGKLFLYELWKTMGDKTFFQMLHKYYQTYQFQIVTTDDFLKIVRSYGTDKKVERIIGRYIEEK
;
A
#
# COMPACT_ATOMS: atom_id res chain seq x y z
N MET A 1 -42.15 6.69 -67.09
CA MET A 1 -41.02 7.39 -67.75
C MET A 1 -41.44 8.85 -67.91
N LYS A 2 -40.80 9.94 -67.46
CA LYS A 2 -39.50 10.25 -66.83
C LYS A 2 -39.69 11.49 -65.90
N LYS A 3 -39.19 11.39 -64.66
CA LYS A 3 -38.41 12.33 -63.79
C LYS A 3 -38.14 13.77 -64.31
N ILE A 4 -38.03 14.88 -63.54
CA ILE A 4 -37.76 15.24 -62.11
C ILE A 4 -38.24 16.70 -61.93
N GLY A 5 -38.72 17.11 -60.74
CA GLY A 5 -38.98 18.52 -60.39
C GLY A 5 -38.02 19.02 -59.29
N ILE A 6 -37.45 20.22 -59.48
CA ILE A 6 -36.58 20.93 -58.52
C ILE A 6 -37.38 22.10 -57.92
N ALA A 7 -37.37 22.23 -56.59
CA ALA A 7 -37.98 23.34 -55.85
C ALA A 7 -36.90 24.25 -55.23
N VAL A 8 -37.13 25.55 -55.31
CA VAL A 8 -36.24 26.64 -54.86
C VAL A 8 -36.48 26.97 -53.38
N MET A 9 -35.40 27.15 -52.62
CA MET A 9 -35.40 27.49 -51.19
C MET A 9 -34.88 28.93 -50.99
N ILE A 10 -35.57 29.74 -50.17
CA ILE A 10 -35.21 31.11 -49.80
C ILE A 10 -34.46 31.10 -48.46
N LEU A 11 -33.33 31.82 -48.40
CA LEU A 11 -32.43 32.01 -47.26
C LEU A 11 -32.62 33.40 -46.64
N ALA A 12 -32.70 33.48 -45.32
CA ALA A 12 -32.70 34.74 -44.55
C ALA A 12 -31.41 34.87 -43.73
N VAL A 13 -30.81 36.07 -43.77
CA VAL A 13 -29.54 36.46 -43.14
C VAL A 13 -29.81 37.19 -41.83
N MET A 14 -29.10 36.84 -40.74
CA MET A 14 -29.06 37.62 -39.50
C MET A 14 -27.71 38.36 -39.37
N GLY A 15 -27.79 39.66 -39.07
CA GLY A 15 -26.66 40.54 -38.75
C GLY A 15 -26.70 41.03 -37.30
N VAL A 16 -25.50 41.26 -36.75
CA VAL A 16 -25.18 41.61 -35.36
C VAL A 16 -25.28 43.13 -35.12
N ALA A 17 -25.65 43.54 -33.89
CA ALA A 17 -25.21 44.82 -33.31
C ALA A 17 -25.06 44.73 -31.78
N VAL A 18 -23.95 45.25 -31.27
CA VAL A 18 -23.58 45.39 -29.85
C VAL A 18 -23.77 46.84 -29.43
N THR A 19 -24.32 47.09 -28.25
CA THR A 19 -24.18 48.38 -27.54
C THR A 19 -24.14 48.18 -26.03
N ALA A 20 -23.28 48.97 -25.39
CA ALA A 20 -22.85 48.87 -24.00
C ALA A 20 -23.88 49.44 -22.99
N GLY A 21 -23.98 48.80 -21.82
CA GLY A 21 -24.78 49.27 -20.69
C GLY A 21 -24.03 49.06 -19.37
N VAL A 22 -23.82 50.17 -18.65
CA VAL A 22 -23.23 50.25 -17.30
C VAL A 22 -24.14 49.52 -16.31
N PHE A 23 -23.62 48.53 -15.58
CA PHE A 23 -24.35 47.85 -14.50
C PHE A 23 -23.75 48.19 -13.13
N VAL A 24 -24.56 48.88 -12.33
CA VAL A 24 -24.38 49.09 -10.90
C VAL A 24 -24.47 47.74 -10.19
N THR A 25 -23.44 47.41 -9.41
CA THR A 25 -23.36 46.17 -8.63
C THR A 25 -24.33 46.18 -7.45
N ARG A 26 -25.44 45.44 -7.56
CA ARG A 26 -26.19 44.94 -6.39
C ARG A 26 -25.60 43.59 -5.99
N HIS A 27 -25.10 43.49 -4.77
CA HIS A 27 -24.72 42.22 -4.15
C HIS A 27 -25.93 41.29 -4.04
N PRO A 28 -25.89 40.06 -4.57
CA PRO A 28 -26.81 39.01 -4.16
C PRO A 28 -26.34 38.43 -2.83
N GLU A 29 -27.30 38.32 -1.93
CA GLU A 29 -27.22 37.73 -0.60
C GLU A 29 -26.46 36.40 -0.58
N THR A 30 -25.69 36.21 0.49
CA THR A 30 -25.04 34.96 0.87
C THR A 30 -26.03 33.80 0.84
N THR A 31 -26.01 33.01 -0.22
CA THR A 31 -26.72 31.73 -0.27
C THR A 31 -26.02 30.82 0.73
N LYS A 32 -26.66 30.57 1.88
CA LYS A 32 -26.28 29.49 2.79
C LYS A 32 -26.26 28.20 1.98
N VAL A 33 -25.08 27.65 1.74
CA VAL A 33 -24.95 26.28 1.27
C VAL A 33 -25.44 25.40 2.41
N GLU A 34 -26.69 24.95 2.35
CA GLU A 34 -27.16 23.84 3.17
C GLU A 34 -26.27 22.63 2.85
N GLN A 35 -25.37 22.29 3.77
CA GLN A 35 -24.73 20.98 3.75
C GLN A 35 -25.84 19.96 3.97
N LYS A 36 -26.32 19.33 2.89
CA LYS A 36 -27.17 18.13 2.99
C LYS A 36 -26.38 17.10 3.81
N HIS A 37 -26.80 16.85 5.04
CA HIS A 37 -26.27 15.77 5.87
C HIS A 37 -26.66 14.45 5.20
N GLU A 38 -25.74 13.89 4.42
CA GLU A 38 -25.91 12.59 3.82
C GLU A 38 -25.81 11.53 4.93
N LYS A 39 -26.95 11.00 5.37
CA LYS A 39 -26.96 9.89 6.35
C LYS A 39 -26.31 8.67 5.73
N ILE A 40 -25.20 8.25 6.31
CA ILE A 40 -24.36 7.16 5.80
C ILE A 40 -24.92 5.80 6.23
N LYS A 41 -24.69 4.72 5.47
CA LYS A 41 -25.03 3.33 5.86
C LYS A 41 -24.18 2.83 7.04
N LYS A 42 -24.72 1.92 7.88
CA LYS A 42 -24.04 1.40 9.07
C LYS A 42 -23.02 0.35 8.63
N GLU A 43 -21.79 0.56 9.08
CA GLU A 43 -20.66 -0.35 8.83
C GLU A 43 -19.95 -0.74 10.12
N GLY A 44 -20.30 -0.11 11.26
CA GLY A 44 -19.71 -0.42 12.56
C GLY A 44 -18.26 0.05 12.70
N LYS A 45 -17.84 1.00 11.84
CA LYS A 45 -16.50 1.62 11.87
C LYS A 45 -16.54 3.09 11.46
N ALA A 46 -15.55 3.86 11.89
CA ALA A 46 -15.25 5.19 11.36
C ALA A 46 -13.84 5.21 10.77
N TYR A 47 -13.68 5.82 9.60
CA TYR A 47 -12.43 5.79 8.85
C TYR A 47 -12.39 6.90 7.81
N ALA A 48 -11.20 7.29 7.37
CA ALA A 48 -11.05 8.20 6.25
C ALA A 48 -11.16 7.45 4.91
N ASP A 49 -12.07 7.87 4.04
CA ASP A 49 -12.27 7.27 2.71
C ASP A 49 -11.69 8.12 1.57
N LYS A 50 -11.23 9.33 1.88
CA LYS A 50 -10.60 10.24 0.92
C LYS A 50 -9.57 11.15 1.59
N TYR A 51 -8.44 11.33 0.91
CA TYR A 51 -7.37 12.25 1.28
C TYR A 51 -7.11 13.24 0.15
N ARG A 52 -7.04 14.53 0.51
CA ARG A 52 -6.51 15.61 -0.33
C ARG A 52 -5.27 16.19 0.33
N MET A 53 -4.14 16.16 -0.36
CA MET A 53 -2.86 16.53 0.24
C MET A 53 -2.15 17.60 -0.59
N ASN A 54 -1.63 18.62 0.06
CA ASN A 54 -0.71 19.58 -0.54
C ASN A 54 0.62 19.48 0.19
N ILE A 55 1.63 18.98 -0.49
CA ILE A 55 2.91 18.56 0.09
C ILE A 55 4.03 19.37 -0.55
N LEU A 56 4.99 19.79 0.25
CA LEU A 56 6.22 20.45 -0.17
C LEU A 56 7.41 19.68 0.36
N LEU A 57 8.28 19.24 -0.56
CA LEU A 57 9.61 18.74 -0.25
C LEU A 57 10.64 19.87 -0.39
N ASP A 58 11.16 20.33 0.74
CA ASP A 58 12.31 21.23 0.80
C ASP A 58 13.61 20.41 0.90
N THR A 59 14.27 20.25 -0.24
CA THR A 59 15.51 19.47 -0.34
C THR A 59 16.72 20.20 0.25
N ASN A 60 16.68 21.52 0.43
CA ASN A 60 17.79 22.25 1.03
C ASN A 60 17.81 22.02 2.54
N ASN A 61 16.65 22.11 3.18
CA ASN A 61 16.51 21.92 4.62
C ASN A 61 16.21 20.47 5.03
N LYS A 62 16.00 19.56 4.06
CA LYS A 62 15.63 18.15 4.28
C LYS A 62 14.34 18.05 5.10
N VAL A 63 13.31 18.76 4.66
CA VAL A 63 12.03 18.86 5.35
C VAL A 63 10.89 18.55 4.38
N LEU A 64 9.93 17.79 4.87
CA LEU A 64 8.64 17.59 4.27
C LEU A 64 7.60 18.39 5.06
N SER A 65 6.75 19.16 4.40
CA SER A 65 5.67 19.89 5.08
C SER A 65 4.44 19.94 4.20
N GLY A 66 3.28 20.21 4.80
CA GLY A 66 2.06 20.29 4.01
C GLY A 66 0.78 20.31 4.81
N THR A 67 -0.31 20.20 4.06
CA THR A 67 -1.67 20.03 4.59
C THR A 67 -2.25 18.72 4.10
N VAL A 68 -2.96 18.03 4.99
CA VAL A 68 -3.76 16.85 4.67
C VAL A 68 -5.20 17.14 5.08
N ARG A 69 -6.12 16.97 4.13
CA ARG A 69 -7.56 17.00 4.37
C ARG A 69 -8.09 15.59 4.20
N ALA A 70 -8.53 15.01 5.30
CA ALA A 70 -9.11 13.67 5.34
C ALA A 70 -10.63 13.79 5.50
N LYS A 71 -11.39 13.13 4.62
CA LYS A 71 -12.83 12.97 4.79
C LYS A 71 -13.06 11.76 5.69
N LEU A 72 -13.33 12.01 6.97
CA LEU A 72 -13.70 11.00 7.94
C LEU A 72 -15.17 10.66 7.77
N LYS A 73 -15.45 9.41 7.44
CA LYS A 73 -16.78 8.81 7.42
C LYS A 73 -17.02 8.11 8.76
N ASN A 74 -17.94 8.62 9.57
CA ASN A 74 -18.39 7.95 10.78
C ASN A 74 -19.60 7.06 10.45
N ALA A 75 -19.34 5.80 10.13
CA ALA A 75 -20.38 4.80 9.85
C ALA A 75 -20.75 3.96 11.09
N THR A 76 -20.45 4.46 12.29
CA THR A 76 -20.88 3.89 13.59
C THR A 76 -22.13 4.58 14.12
N ASP A 77 -22.70 4.04 15.20
CA ASP A 77 -23.76 4.70 15.96
C ASP A 77 -23.21 5.57 17.10
N ASP A 78 -21.88 5.72 17.18
CA ASP A 78 -21.20 6.49 18.23
C ASP A 78 -20.95 7.92 17.76
N ASP A 79 -21.19 8.89 18.64
CA ASP A 79 -20.73 10.26 18.47
C ASP A 79 -19.25 10.37 18.90
N LEU A 80 -18.37 10.70 17.96
CA LEU A 80 -16.94 10.75 18.23
C LEU A 80 -16.54 12.13 18.75
N LYS A 81 -16.16 12.21 20.03
CA LYS A 81 -15.66 13.43 20.68
C LYS A 81 -14.16 13.63 20.54
N SER A 82 -13.45 12.60 20.11
CA SER A 82 -12.03 12.64 19.82
C SER A 82 -11.72 11.85 18.55
N ILE A 83 -10.68 12.24 17.83
CA ILE A 83 -10.23 11.55 16.60
C ILE A 83 -8.77 11.16 16.76
N CYS A 84 -8.47 9.87 16.63
CA CYS A 84 -7.09 9.39 16.63
C CYS A 84 -6.44 9.60 15.26
N VAL A 85 -5.27 10.23 15.26
CA VAL A 85 -4.42 10.47 14.11
C VAL A 85 -3.11 9.73 14.33
N ARG A 86 -2.66 9.00 13.30
CA ARG A 86 -1.36 8.33 13.29
C ARG A 86 -0.30 9.23 12.67
N ASN A 87 0.81 9.43 13.37
CA ASN A 87 2.04 10.06 12.90
C ASN A 87 3.20 9.06 13.02
N TRP A 88 3.24 8.06 12.15
CA TRP A 88 4.22 6.97 12.20
C TRP A 88 5.67 7.44 12.14
N ALA A 89 5.96 8.53 11.42
CA ALA A 89 7.27 9.16 11.45
C ALA A 89 7.75 9.50 12.87
N ALA A 90 6.86 9.78 13.82
CA ALA A 90 7.27 10.07 15.20
C ALA A 90 7.90 8.85 15.87
N ALA A 91 7.28 7.68 15.72
CA ALA A 91 7.81 6.43 16.27
C ALA A 91 9.09 5.99 15.55
N ILE A 92 9.12 6.03 14.21
CA ILE A 92 10.29 5.68 13.39
C ILE A 92 11.52 6.56 13.75
N LEU A 93 11.28 7.85 14.00
CA LEU A 93 12.35 8.77 14.35
C LEU A 93 12.82 8.60 15.79
N GLN A 94 11.95 8.23 16.74
CA GLN A 94 12.31 8.01 18.13
C GLN A 94 13.16 6.77 18.34
N GLU A 95 12.80 5.63 17.73
CA GLU A 95 13.55 4.36 17.84
C GLU A 95 15.05 4.54 17.56
N LYS A 96 15.39 5.46 16.63
CA LYS A 96 16.76 5.70 16.15
C LYS A 96 17.54 6.75 16.94
N THR A 97 16.93 7.42 17.92
CA THR A 97 17.60 8.44 18.76
C THR A 97 18.49 7.87 19.87
N ASN A 98 18.52 6.54 20.06
CA ASN A 98 19.52 5.87 20.89
C ASN A 98 20.96 5.93 20.32
N GLN A 99 21.16 6.55 19.15
CA GLN A 99 22.47 6.82 18.56
C GLN A 99 22.79 8.32 18.61
N LYS A 100 24.05 8.68 18.89
CA LYS A 100 24.63 10.04 19.13
C LYS A 100 24.41 11.12 18.03
N LYS A 101 23.41 11.02 17.16
CA LYS A 101 23.09 11.97 16.08
C LYS A 101 21.97 12.93 16.51
N LYS A 102 21.96 14.13 15.91
CA LYS A 102 20.86 15.10 16.04
C LYS A 102 19.54 14.43 15.64
N ALA A 103 18.60 14.33 16.58
CA ALA A 103 17.28 13.77 16.36
C ALA A 103 16.51 14.60 15.32
N CYS A 104 16.05 13.96 14.25
CA CYS A 104 15.07 14.55 13.34
C CYS A 104 13.70 14.61 14.05
N LYS A 105 12.92 15.65 13.78
CA LYS A 105 11.63 15.88 14.43
C LYS A 105 10.46 15.83 13.44
N THR A 106 9.30 15.43 13.95
CA THR A 106 8.01 15.52 13.24
C THR A 106 6.95 16.13 14.15
N GLU A 107 6.06 16.92 13.55
CA GLU A 107 4.97 17.57 14.27
C GLU A 107 3.75 17.77 13.37
N ILE A 108 2.57 17.55 13.95
CA ILE A 108 1.31 18.09 13.44
C ILE A 108 1.14 19.48 14.06
N THR A 109 1.34 20.53 13.27
CA THR A 109 1.45 21.92 13.74
C THR A 109 0.08 22.57 13.95
N SER A 110 -0.97 22.06 13.30
CA SER A 110 -2.35 22.47 13.55
C SER A 110 -3.32 21.41 13.06
N ALA A 111 -4.49 21.33 13.69
CA ALA A 111 -5.62 20.52 13.24
C ALA A 111 -6.92 21.32 13.37
N ARG A 112 -7.85 21.15 12.43
CA ARG A 112 -9.15 21.83 12.44
C ARG A 112 -10.26 21.02 11.76
N ILE A 113 -11.49 21.31 12.16
CA ILE A 113 -12.72 20.92 11.44
C ILE A 113 -13.51 22.19 11.16
N GLY A 114 -13.71 22.50 9.88
CA GLY A 114 -14.27 23.80 9.48
C GLY A 114 -13.41 24.96 9.99
N GLY A 115 -14.04 25.91 10.69
CA GLY A 115 -13.35 27.05 11.32
C GLY A 115 -12.77 26.79 12.72
N HIS A 116 -12.92 25.58 13.26
CA HIS A 116 -12.57 25.29 14.66
C HIS A 116 -11.22 24.60 14.78
N ILE A 117 -10.30 25.20 15.53
CA ILE A 117 -8.99 24.63 15.85
C ILE A 117 -9.16 23.56 16.93
N LEU A 118 -8.52 22.42 16.75
CA LEU A 118 -8.57 21.29 17.67
C LEU A 118 -7.32 21.27 18.55
N GLN A 119 -7.49 20.84 19.80
CA GLN A 119 -6.39 20.45 20.68
C GLN A 119 -5.76 19.15 20.16
N ILE A 120 -4.44 19.03 20.30
CA ILE A 120 -3.66 17.87 19.87
C ILE A 120 -2.96 17.28 21.10
N ASP A 121 -3.44 16.12 21.54
CA ASP A 121 -2.92 15.42 22.71
C ASP A 121 -2.05 14.24 22.28
N LYS A 122 -0.79 14.20 22.75
CA LYS A 122 0.15 13.09 22.51
C LYS A 122 -0.08 11.97 23.52
N LYS A 123 -0.03 10.72 23.07
CA LYS A 123 -0.01 9.53 23.93
C LYS A 123 1.43 9.07 24.20
N GLU A 124 1.56 7.97 24.95
CA GLU A 124 2.84 7.31 25.24
C GLU A 124 3.49 6.79 23.95
N ASP A 125 2.73 6.11 23.09
CA ASP A 125 3.15 5.86 21.70
C ASP A 125 3.13 7.18 20.94
N ALA A 126 4.31 7.66 20.55
CA ALA A 126 4.49 8.92 19.85
C ALA A 126 3.80 8.98 18.48
N SER A 127 3.47 7.82 17.89
CA SER A 127 2.71 7.76 16.65
C SER A 127 1.20 7.96 16.87
N ALA A 128 0.67 7.84 18.09
CA ALA A 128 -0.74 8.06 18.40
C ALA A 128 -0.99 9.49 18.92
N LEU A 129 -1.83 10.24 18.20
CA LEU A 129 -2.24 11.60 18.55
C LEU A 129 -3.77 11.67 18.62
N TYR A 130 -4.31 12.38 19.60
CA TYR A 130 -5.74 12.60 19.74
C TYR A 130 -6.10 14.05 19.46
N LEU A 131 -7.05 14.24 18.54
CA LEU A 131 -7.68 15.52 18.28
C LEU A 131 -8.93 15.67 19.14
N SER A 132 -9.09 16.80 19.82
CA SER A 132 -10.23 17.09 20.69
C SER A 132 -10.65 18.57 20.61
N ASP A 133 -11.89 18.88 20.98
CA ASP A 133 -12.37 20.26 21.19
C ASP A 133 -13.29 20.25 22.43
N LYS A 134 -12.68 20.30 23.61
CA LYS A 134 -13.38 20.16 24.91
C LYS A 134 -14.27 18.91 24.90
N ASN A 135 -15.59 19.08 25.03
CA ASN A 135 -16.59 18.01 25.03
C ASN A 135 -17.43 17.97 23.74
N ARG A 136 -17.03 18.71 22.71
CA ARG A 136 -17.74 18.77 21.43
C ARG A 136 -17.67 17.43 20.70
N VAL A 137 -18.78 17.05 20.07
CA VAL A 137 -18.79 15.97 19.07
C VAL A 137 -18.08 16.45 17.81
N LEU A 138 -16.94 15.82 17.49
CA LEU A 138 -16.14 16.14 16.31
C LEU A 138 -16.68 15.47 15.04
N ALA A 139 -17.16 14.24 15.17
CA ALA A 139 -17.79 13.50 14.07
C ALA A 139 -19.08 12.83 14.58
N PRO A 140 -20.26 13.40 14.29
CA PRO A 140 -21.54 12.81 14.67
C PRO A 140 -21.74 11.42 14.08
N ALA A 141 -22.50 10.58 14.78
CA ALA A 141 -22.89 9.27 14.30
C ALA A 141 -23.55 9.37 12.92
N ARG A 142 -23.16 8.48 12.00
CA ARG A 142 -23.73 8.36 10.64
C ARG A 142 -23.49 9.59 9.74
N GLU A 143 -22.49 10.41 10.02
CA GLU A 143 -22.13 11.60 9.24
C GLU A 143 -20.67 11.59 8.72
N CYS A 144 -20.38 12.49 7.77
CA CYS A 144 -19.02 12.73 7.26
C CYS A 144 -18.52 14.06 7.79
N VAL A 145 -17.26 14.11 8.21
CA VAL A 145 -16.57 15.36 8.55
C VAL A 145 -15.23 15.46 7.81
N THR A 146 -14.81 16.68 7.47
CA THR A 146 -13.48 16.90 6.91
C THR A 146 -12.57 17.41 8.00
N VAL A 147 -11.53 16.63 8.30
CA VAL A 147 -10.46 17.02 9.23
C VAL A 147 -9.30 17.52 8.39
N GLU A 148 -8.84 18.74 8.65
CA GLU A 148 -7.63 19.30 8.06
C GLU A 148 -6.54 19.35 9.12
N PHE A 149 -5.34 18.86 8.80
CA PHE A 149 -4.16 19.06 9.63
C PHE A 149 -2.94 19.48 8.81
N SER A 150 -2.12 20.35 9.39
CA SER A 150 -0.85 20.79 8.85
C SER A 150 0.28 20.07 9.56
N PHE A 151 1.34 19.72 8.83
CA PHE A 151 2.46 18.98 9.40
C PHE A 151 3.81 19.49 8.90
N ARG A 152 4.85 19.21 9.67
CA ARG A 152 6.25 19.41 9.33
C ARG A 152 7.07 18.22 9.84
N THR A 153 7.81 17.59 8.95
CA THR A 153 8.60 16.38 9.22
C THR A 153 10.01 16.57 8.67
N GLU A 154 11.02 16.48 9.53
CA GLU A 154 12.43 16.42 9.11
C GLU A 154 12.77 15.04 8.58
N ILE A 155 13.55 15.01 7.50
CA ILE A 155 13.87 13.78 6.77
C ILE A 155 15.26 13.29 7.21
N PRO A 156 15.36 12.12 7.87
CA PRO A 156 16.63 11.61 8.36
C PRO A 156 17.53 11.11 7.24
N LYS A 157 18.84 11.29 7.39
CA LYS A 157 19.84 10.70 6.47
C LYS A 157 20.06 9.22 6.81
N GLN A 158 19.34 8.31 6.13
CA GLN A 158 19.41 6.88 6.41
C GLN A 158 18.96 6.00 5.23
N LYS A 159 19.45 4.75 5.22
CA LYS A 159 19.08 3.68 4.28
C LYS A 159 17.84 2.94 4.77
N ASN A 160 16.65 3.49 4.55
CA ASN A 160 15.40 2.94 5.08
C ASN A 160 14.16 3.41 4.29
N ARG A 161 12.99 2.81 4.55
CA ARG A 161 11.65 3.12 3.97
C ARG A 161 11.29 4.61 4.13
N PHE A 162 11.74 5.25 5.22
CA PHE A 162 11.64 6.70 5.43
C PHE A 162 13.02 7.34 5.63
N GLY A 163 13.44 8.22 4.70
CA GLY A 163 14.70 8.95 4.82
C GLY A 163 15.23 9.47 3.49
N TYR A 164 16.45 10.00 3.50
CA TYR A 164 17.17 10.36 2.29
C TYR A 164 18.62 9.88 2.31
N ILE A 165 19.19 9.67 1.12
CA ILE A 165 20.58 9.25 0.91
C ILE A 165 21.18 10.08 -0.20
N SER A 166 22.45 10.43 -0.05
CA SER A 166 23.27 11.02 -1.11
C SER A 166 24.20 9.95 -1.68
N TYR A 167 24.31 9.86 -3.01
CA TYR A 167 25.14 8.89 -3.72
C TYR A 167 25.70 9.53 -4.99
N ASP A 168 27.01 9.46 -5.21
CA ASP A 168 27.68 9.98 -6.43
C ASP A 168 27.25 11.40 -6.87
N GLY A 169 26.96 12.29 -5.92
CA GLY A 169 26.50 13.66 -6.20
C GLY A 169 24.98 13.83 -6.39
N HIS A 170 24.23 12.74 -6.32
CA HIS A 170 22.77 12.66 -6.43
C HIS A 170 22.11 12.42 -5.08
N GLU A 171 20.79 12.60 -5.00
CA GLU A 171 20.01 12.31 -3.81
C GLU A 171 18.76 11.48 -4.12
N MET A 172 18.46 10.52 -3.25
CA MET A 172 17.20 9.79 -3.24
C MET A 172 16.46 10.00 -1.93
N TYR A 173 15.18 10.35 -2.01
CA TYR A 173 14.25 10.49 -0.91
C TYR A 173 13.27 9.33 -0.93
N GLN A 174 13.20 8.56 0.15
CA GLN A 174 12.27 7.47 0.39
C GLN A 174 11.24 7.98 1.40
N LEU A 175 10.02 8.27 0.95
CA LEU A 175 9.02 9.03 1.72
C LEU A 175 7.79 8.18 1.98
N SER A 176 7.93 7.27 2.94
CA SER A 176 6.85 6.44 3.45
C SER A 176 6.58 6.73 4.93
N PHE A 177 5.37 6.46 5.40
CA PHE A 177 4.96 6.66 6.81
C PHE A 177 5.20 8.06 7.39
N CYS A 178 5.47 9.05 6.53
CA CYS A 178 5.84 10.41 6.90
C CYS A 178 4.71 11.44 6.71
N PHE A 179 3.51 10.94 6.37
CA PHE A 179 2.29 11.72 6.23
C PHE A 179 1.32 11.30 7.34
N PRO A 180 0.78 12.24 8.13
CA PRO A 180 -0.21 11.88 9.13
C PRO A 180 -1.51 11.41 8.48
N CYS A 181 -2.21 10.49 9.15
CA CYS A 181 -3.44 9.88 8.66
C CYS A 181 -4.41 9.60 9.81
N ILE A 182 -5.71 9.48 9.52
CA ILE A 182 -6.69 9.17 10.56
C ILE A 182 -6.66 7.67 10.83
N SER A 183 -6.57 7.29 12.11
CA SER A 183 -6.67 5.88 12.52
C SER A 183 -8.09 5.34 12.29
N ARG A 184 -8.25 4.03 12.18
CA ARG A 184 -9.57 3.40 12.09
C ARG A 184 -10.19 3.30 13.48
N TYR A 185 -11.48 3.61 13.60
CA TYR A 185 -12.28 3.35 14.80
C TYR A 185 -13.25 2.21 14.54
N GLN A 186 -13.33 1.24 15.44
CA GLN A 186 -14.28 0.13 15.36
C GLN A 186 -14.49 -0.47 16.76
N LYS A 187 -15.71 -0.96 17.03
CA LYS A 187 -16.06 -1.62 18.31
C LYS A 187 -15.74 -0.75 19.54
N GLY A 188 -16.03 0.56 19.49
CA GLY A 188 -15.85 1.43 20.65
C GLY A 188 -14.45 2.02 20.84
N ALA A 189 -13.48 1.69 19.98
CA ALA A 189 -12.09 2.10 20.15
C ALA A 189 -11.41 2.49 18.83
N TRP A 190 -10.47 3.43 18.91
CA TRP A 190 -9.51 3.70 17.84
C TRP A 190 -8.45 2.61 17.81
N ASN A 191 -7.93 2.29 16.62
CA ASN A 191 -6.76 1.43 16.50
C ASN A 191 -5.53 2.20 16.99
N GLU A 192 -4.88 1.63 17.99
CA GLU A 192 -3.67 2.15 18.63
C GLU A 192 -2.58 1.08 18.65
N ASN A 193 -2.50 0.24 17.60
CA ASN A 193 -1.46 -0.77 17.51
C ASN A 193 -0.07 -0.11 17.73
N PRO A 194 0.80 -0.69 18.57
CA PRO A 194 2.09 -0.09 18.86
C PRO A 194 3.00 -0.20 17.63
N TYR A 195 3.87 0.78 17.45
CA TYR A 195 4.97 0.63 16.51
C TYR A 195 6.00 -0.38 17.04
N VAL A 196 6.26 -1.43 16.26
CA VAL A 196 7.12 -2.59 16.63
C VAL A 196 8.45 -2.63 15.87
N GLY A 197 8.80 -1.55 15.16
CA GLY A 197 10.06 -1.43 14.44
C GLY A 197 9.93 -1.71 12.94
N ASP A 198 11.08 -1.65 12.25
CA ASP A 198 11.18 -1.80 10.79
C ASP A 198 11.21 -3.29 10.32
N ASN A 199 11.04 -4.27 11.21
CA ASN A 199 11.11 -5.70 10.86
C ASN A 199 9.76 -6.43 10.92
N ASP A 200 8.76 -5.84 11.57
CA ASP A 200 7.44 -6.42 11.77
C ASP A 200 6.35 -5.42 11.32
N GLU A 201 5.15 -5.91 11.06
CA GLU A 201 4.05 -5.08 10.55
C GLU A 201 3.08 -4.64 11.66
N THR A 202 2.56 -3.41 11.56
CA THR A 202 1.66 -2.84 12.58
C THR A 202 0.49 -2.04 12.02
N TYR A 203 0.55 -1.72 10.73
CA TYR A 203 -0.26 -0.68 10.14
C TYR A 203 -1.65 -1.18 9.75
N VAL A 204 -2.68 -0.37 10.00
CA VAL A 204 -4.05 -0.67 9.58
C VAL A 204 -4.63 0.50 8.82
N TYR A 205 -4.74 0.33 7.51
CA TYR A 205 -5.25 1.36 6.61
C TYR A 205 -6.50 0.89 5.87
N GLU A 206 -7.55 1.70 5.94
CA GLU A 206 -8.75 1.54 5.12
C GLU A 206 -8.48 2.05 3.71
N ALA A 207 -9.09 1.41 2.71
CA ALA A 207 -8.94 1.83 1.32
C ALA A 207 -9.60 3.20 1.09
N ALA A 208 -8.81 4.16 0.60
CA ALA A 208 -9.19 5.54 0.38
C ALA A 208 -8.78 6.05 -1.02
N ASP A 209 -9.45 7.11 -1.46
CA ASP A 209 -9.07 7.84 -2.66
C ASP A 209 -8.07 8.96 -2.30
N TYR A 210 -7.02 9.12 -3.09
CA TYR A 210 -5.97 10.10 -2.86
C TYR A 210 -5.92 11.11 -4.02
N GLU A 211 -5.87 12.40 -3.67
CA GLU A 211 -5.61 13.53 -4.56
C GLU A 211 -4.46 14.36 -3.96
N VAL A 212 -3.25 14.19 -4.50
CA VAL A 212 -2.03 14.79 -3.93
C VAL A 212 -1.44 15.79 -4.91
N THR A 213 -1.17 17.01 -4.44
CA THR A 213 -0.30 17.97 -5.11
C THR A 213 1.05 17.95 -4.39
N PHE A 214 2.07 17.42 -5.05
CA PHE A 214 3.40 17.23 -4.49
C PHE A 214 4.39 18.20 -5.14
N ARG A 215 4.80 19.24 -4.41
CA ARG A 215 5.79 20.23 -4.86
C ARG A 215 7.20 19.75 -4.53
N HIS A 216 8.07 19.74 -5.52
CA HIS A 216 9.48 19.37 -5.40
C HIS A 216 10.30 20.11 -6.47
N PRO A 217 11.63 20.24 -6.31
CA PRO A 217 12.47 20.84 -7.35
C PRO A 217 12.38 20.05 -8.68
N LYS A 218 12.40 20.77 -9.81
CA LYS A 218 12.21 20.21 -11.16
C LYS A 218 13.19 19.10 -11.54
N LYS A 219 14.38 19.07 -10.93
CA LYS A 219 15.40 18.04 -11.20
C LYS A 219 15.01 16.64 -10.70
N TYR A 220 14.09 16.54 -9.74
CA TYR A 220 13.68 15.25 -9.19
C TYR A 220 12.58 14.61 -10.04
N THR A 221 12.74 13.33 -10.32
CA THR A 221 11.68 12.45 -10.80
C THR A 221 11.03 11.76 -9.61
N ILE A 222 9.70 11.69 -9.59
CA ILE A 222 8.92 11.05 -8.53
C ILE A 222 8.31 9.74 -9.01
N ALA A 223 8.40 8.69 -8.19
CA ALA A 223 7.63 7.45 -8.29
C ALA A 223 6.77 7.31 -7.04
N ALA A 224 5.45 7.33 -7.19
CA ALA A 224 4.51 7.31 -6.07
C ALA A 224 3.37 6.33 -6.31
N THR A 225 2.63 6.01 -5.24
CA THR A 225 1.36 5.27 -5.36
C THR A 225 0.38 6.08 -6.22
N GLY A 226 -0.47 5.40 -7.00
CA GLY A 226 -1.39 6.06 -7.94
C GLY A 226 -0.76 6.61 -9.22
N THR A 227 -1.58 7.30 -10.01
CA THR A 227 -1.22 7.87 -11.33
C THR A 227 -0.66 9.26 -11.17
N GLN A 228 0.45 9.53 -11.85
CA GLN A 228 1.21 10.76 -11.72
C GLN A 228 1.12 11.60 -12.99
N HIS A 229 0.97 12.91 -12.82
CA HIS A 229 1.02 13.89 -13.90
C HIS A 229 1.91 15.06 -13.48
N SER A 230 2.96 15.33 -14.26
CA SER A 230 3.85 16.46 -14.01
C SER A 230 3.11 17.78 -14.22
N VAL A 231 3.36 18.73 -13.34
CA VAL A 231 2.87 20.11 -13.43
C VAL A 231 4.04 21.09 -13.26
N GLN A 232 3.84 22.38 -13.50
CA GLN A 232 4.91 23.37 -13.55
C GLN A 232 5.82 23.37 -12.29
N ASP A 233 5.24 23.20 -11.10
CA ASP A 233 5.94 23.28 -9.81
C ASP A 233 5.89 21.97 -9.01
N GLY A 234 5.75 20.82 -9.68
CA GLY A 234 5.75 19.52 -9.02
C GLY A 234 4.96 18.45 -9.78
N THR A 235 4.25 17.60 -9.05
CA THR A 235 3.49 16.48 -9.59
C THR A 235 2.13 16.37 -8.92
N THR A 236 1.07 16.24 -9.70
CA THR A 236 -0.25 15.83 -9.21
C THR A 236 -0.38 14.32 -9.27
N ILE A 237 -0.89 13.71 -8.21
CA ILE A 237 -0.99 12.26 -8.07
C ILE A 237 -2.42 11.91 -7.66
N THR A 238 -3.04 11.00 -8.40
CA THR A 238 -4.41 10.53 -8.11
C THR A 238 -4.45 9.02 -8.01
N GLY A 239 -5.10 8.51 -6.97
CA GLY A 239 -5.31 7.08 -6.79
C GLY A 239 -6.69 6.79 -6.22
N LYS A 240 -7.26 5.65 -6.58
CA LYS A 240 -8.52 5.15 -6.01
C LYS A 240 -8.25 3.89 -5.22
N LYS A 241 -8.94 3.73 -4.10
CA LYS A 241 -8.84 2.53 -3.24
C LYS A 241 -7.39 2.15 -2.88
N LEU A 242 -6.56 3.15 -2.62
CA LEU A 242 -5.23 2.94 -2.05
C LEU A 242 -5.36 2.86 -0.53
N ARG A 243 -4.58 2.01 0.12
CA ARG A 243 -4.51 1.97 1.59
C ARG A 243 -3.67 3.13 2.12
N GLU A 244 -2.51 3.35 1.51
CA GLU A 244 -1.60 4.41 1.91
C GLU A 244 -0.91 5.09 0.71
N PHE A 245 -0.37 6.27 1.00
CA PHE A 245 0.42 7.06 0.07
C PHE A 245 1.90 6.97 0.41
N ALA A 246 2.70 6.63 -0.59
CA ALA A 246 4.16 6.61 -0.52
C ALA A 246 4.75 7.20 -1.80
N ALA A 247 5.94 7.79 -1.67
CA ALA A 247 6.67 8.37 -2.78
C ALA A 247 8.18 8.17 -2.64
N VAL A 248 8.85 7.91 -3.75
CA VAL A 248 10.31 7.93 -3.87
C VAL A 248 10.69 8.98 -4.90
N LEU A 249 11.63 9.84 -4.57
CA LEU A 249 12.15 10.87 -5.47
C LEU A 249 13.65 10.69 -5.65
N SER A 250 14.14 10.84 -6.87
CA SER A 250 15.58 10.95 -7.14
C SER A 250 15.82 11.92 -8.30
N ASP A 251 16.95 12.63 -8.25
CA ASP A 251 17.42 13.46 -9.37
C ASP A 251 18.25 12.65 -10.40
N ASP A 252 18.31 11.33 -10.25
CA ASP A 252 19.03 10.41 -11.14
C ASP A 252 18.32 9.05 -11.27
N PHE A 253 17.04 9.06 -11.64
CA PHE A 253 16.34 7.83 -11.99
C PHE A 253 16.54 7.45 -13.46
N CYS A 254 16.87 6.19 -13.69
CA CYS A 254 16.53 5.51 -14.95
C CYS A 254 15.15 4.86 -14.85
N ARG A 255 14.51 4.63 -15.99
CA ARG A 255 13.17 4.05 -16.07
C ARG A 255 13.07 3.03 -17.20
N LEU A 256 12.47 1.87 -16.91
CA LEU A 256 12.05 0.87 -17.90
C LEU A 256 10.56 0.64 -17.78
N ASP A 257 9.82 0.77 -18.88
CA ASP A 257 8.39 0.49 -18.92
C ASP A 257 8.08 -0.75 -19.75
N ALA A 258 7.08 -1.52 -19.30
CA ALA A 258 6.50 -2.61 -20.07
C ALA A 258 5.02 -2.75 -19.74
N LYS A 259 4.30 -3.52 -20.57
CA LYS A 259 2.93 -3.93 -20.29
C LYS A 259 2.84 -5.43 -20.04
N THR A 260 1.91 -5.83 -19.17
CA THR A 260 1.46 -7.20 -18.99
C THR A 260 -0.07 -7.19 -18.86
N GLY A 261 -0.77 -7.77 -19.83
CA GLY A 261 -2.21 -7.55 -19.99
C GLY A 261 -2.54 -6.04 -20.07
N SER A 262 -3.48 -5.59 -19.24
CA SER A 262 -3.87 -4.17 -19.10
C SER A 262 -2.98 -3.36 -18.15
N THR A 263 -2.04 -4.00 -17.45
CA THR A 263 -1.23 -3.35 -16.41
C THR A 263 0.06 -2.79 -17.00
N THR A 264 0.37 -1.54 -16.69
CA THR A 264 1.69 -0.94 -16.99
C THR A 264 2.64 -1.16 -15.82
N ILE A 265 3.79 -1.78 -16.09
CA ILE A 265 4.86 -1.98 -15.10
C ILE A 265 6.00 -1.02 -15.41
N SER A 266 6.47 -0.29 -14.39
CA SER A 266 7.63 0.58 -14.48
C SER A 266 8.69 0.12 -13.47
N ILE A 267 9.93 -0.11 -13.93
CA ILE A 267 11.09 -0.28 -13.06
C ILE A 267 11.84 1.04 -13.00
N LEU A 268 12.12 1.54 -11.80
CA LEU A 268 12.94 2.72 -11.57
C LEU A 268 14.10 2.40 -10.63
N GLY A 269 15.22 3.11 -10.78
CA GLY A 269 16.39 2.97 -9.90
C GLY A 269 17.52 3.91 -10.32
N PRO A 270 18.62 3.98 -9.55
CA PRO A 270 19.78 4.83 -9.87
C PRO A 270 20.30 4.57 -11.30
N ASN A 271 20.65 5.64 -12.01
CA ASN A 271 20.96 5.59 -13.43
C ASN A 271 22.42 5.18 -13.71
N TYR A 272 22.74 3.95 -13.35
CA TYR A 272 24.03 3.34 -13.68
C TYR A 272 23.91 2.47 -14.93
N GLU A 273 24.66 2.80 -15.97
CA GLU A 273 24.66 2.09 -17.26
C GLU A 273 24.89 0.57 -17.10
N LYS A 274 25.79 0.18 -16.17
CA LYS A 274 26.12 -1.23 -15.93
C LYS A 274 25.00 -2.02 -15.24
N ASN A 275 23.99 -1.35 -14.67
CA ASN A 275 22.88 -1.99 -13.96
C ASN A 275 21.67 -2.29 -14.86
N GLN A 276 21.71 -1.98 -16.16
CA GLN A 276 20.59 -2.23 -17.08
C GLN A 276 20.13 -3.69 -17.10
N SER A 277 21.05 -4.65 -16.96
CA SER A 277 20.69 -6.07 -16.92
C SER A 277 20.00 -6.50 -15.62
N TYR A 278 20.25 -5.80 -14.51
CA TYR A 278 19.58 -6.01 -13.22
C TYR A 278 18.12 -5.53 -13.31
N TYR A 279 17.89 -4.32 -13.83
CA TYR A 279 16.54 -3.78 -14.02
C TYR A 279 15.71 -4.57 -15.04
N LYS A 280 16.33 -5.05 -16.14
CA LYS A 280 15.66 -5.95 -17.09
C LYS A 280 15.26 -7.27 -16.45
N TYR A 281 16.07 -7.80 -15.53
CA TYR A 281 15.74 -9.02 -14.82
C TYR A 281 14.59 -8.80 -13.81
N SER A 282 14.63 -7.71 -13.06
CA SER A 282 13.52 -7.29 -12.20
C SER A 282 12.21 -7.12 -13.01
N MET A 283 12.26 -6.49 -14.19
CA MET A 283 11.11 -6.40 -15.10
C MET A 283 10.59 -7.78 -15.54
N GLN A 284 11.49 -8.72 -15.84
CA GLN A 284 11.10 -10.08 -16.24
C GLN A 284 10.34 -10.79 -15.11
N LEU A 285 10.84 -10.70 -13.88
CA LEU A 285 10.19 -11.26 -12.70
C LEU A 285 8.82 -10.61 -12.46
N ALA A 286 8.75 -9.27 -12.50
CA ALA A 286 7.53 -8.52 -12.26
C ALA A 286 6.41 -8.87 -13.27
N LYS A 287 6.75 -8.94 -14.57
CA LYS A 287 5.78 -9.34 -15.60
C LYS A 287 5.22 -10.73 -15.36
N GLU A 288 6.08 -11.66 -14.95
CA GLU A 288 5.69 -13.05 -14.71
C GLU A 288 4.87 -13.19 -13.42
N ALA A 289 5.23 -12.46 -12.36
CA ALA A 289 4.49 -12.45 -11.09
C ALA A 289 3.06 -11.90 -11.30
N VAL A 290 2.93 -10.73 -11.93
CA VAL A 290 1.62 -10.15 -12.25
C VAL A 290 0.79 -11.10 -13.12
N ARG A 291 1.39 -11.77 -14.11
CA ARG A 291 0.70 -12.76 -14.94
C ARG A 291 0.15 -13.92 -14.10
N ILE A 292 1.02 -14.57 -13.33
CA ILE A 292 0.67 -15.76 -12.54
C ILE A 292 -0.39 -15.40 -11.49
N PHE A 293 -0.19 -14.33 -10.72
CA PHE A 293 -1.12 -13.96 -9.66
C PHE A 293 -2.46 -13.49 -10.23
N SER A 294 -2.45 -12.83 -11.39
CA SER A 294 -3.70 -12.51 -12.11
C SER A 294 -4.47 -13.75 -12.54
N GLU A 295 -3.77 -14.80 -13.00
CA GLU A 295 -4.38 -16.07 -13.42
C GLU A 295 -4.89 -16.92 -12.24
N LYS A 296 -4.18 -16.88 -11.10
CA LYS A 296 -4.43 -17.78 -9.96
C LYS A 296 -5.34 -17.19 -8.88
N ILE A 297 -5.31 -15.88 -8.69
CA ILE A 297 -6.03 -15.19 -7.60
C ILE A 297 -7.15 -14.34 -8.19
N GLY A 298 -6.83 -13.44 -9.12
CA GLY A 298 -7.80 -12.60 -9.81
C GLY A 298 -7.14 -11.39 -10.43
N SER A 299 -7.86 -10.60 -11.24
CA SER A 299 -7.26 -9.47 -11.97
C SER A 299 -6.50 -8.50 -11.04
N TYR A 300 -5.34 -8.03 -11.49
CA TYR A 300 -4.56 -7.01 -10.79
C TYR A 300 -5.44 -5.80 -10.42
N PRO A 301 -5.43 -5.33 -9.16
CA PRO A 301 -6.41 -4.36 -8.65
C PRO A 301 -6.21 -2.92 -9.14
N PHE A 302 -5.06 -2.61 -9.75
CA PHE A 302 -4.72 -1.26 -10.21
C PHE A 302 -4.40 -1.25 -11.72
N SER A 303 -4.17 -0.07 -12.31
CA SER A 303 -3.80 0.05 -13.74
C SER A 303 -2.28 0.08 -13.96
N GLN A 304 -1.52 0.32 -12.90
CA GLN A 304 -0.06 0.43 -12.96
C GLN A 304 0.60 -0.17 -11.71
N LEU A 305 1.84 -0.60 -11.89
CA LEU A 305 2.72 -1.10 -10.85
C LEU A 305 4.09 -0.48 -11.06
N LYS A 306 4.65 0.15 -10.02
CA LYS A 306 6.02 0.67 -10.05
C LYS A 306 6.88 -0.17 -9.12
N ILE A 307 8.03 -0.61 -9.57
CA ILE A 307 9.05 -1.24 -8.75
C ILE A 307 10.23 -0.28 -8.69
N VAL A 308 10.54 0.25 -7.51
CA VAL A 308 11.60 1.25 -7.32
C VAL A 308 12.74 0.62 -6.53
N HIS A 309 13.90 0.50 -7.18
CA HIS A 309 15.13 0.03 -6.57
C HIS A 309 15.72 1.15 -5.71
N CYS A 310 15.72 0.93 -4.40
CA CYS A 310 16.04 1.95 -3.40
C CYS A 310 17.20 1.51 -2.51
N PHE A 311 17.85 2.47 -1.86
CA PHE A 311 18.91 2.18 -0.88
C PHE A 311 18.30 1.87 0.49
N MET A 312 17.87 0.62 0.67
CA MET A 312 17.36 0.05 1.91
C MET A 312 17.73 -1.44 1.98
N ASN A 313 17.69 -2.04 3.17
CA ASN A 313 18.07 -3.44 3.40
C ASN A 313 16.88 -4.41 3.30
N SER A 314 15.68 -3.93 2.98
CA SER A 314 14.43 -4.70 2.92
C SER A 314 13.67 -4.35 1.62
N ALA A 315 12.41 -4.74 1.53
CA ALA A 315 11.46 -4.33 0.52
C ALA A 315 10.17 -3.79 1.18
N MET A 316 9.22 -3.28 0.39
CA MET A 316 7.94 -2.78 0.90
C MET A 316 6.88 -2.62 -0.21
N GLU A 317 5.62 -2.85 0.12
CA GLU A 317 4.55 -3.27 -0.78
C GLU A 317 3.44 -2.24 -1.11
N TYR A 318 3.72 -0.95 -1.04
CA TYR A 318 2.66 0.07 -1.15
C TYR A 318 1.75 -0.11 -2.40
N PRO A 319 0.45 0.26 -2.34
CA PRO A 319 -0.50 0.11 -3.44
C PRO A 319 0.00 0.69 -4.78
N GLY A 320 0.33 -0.20 -5.71
CA GLY A 320 0.86 0.14 -7.04
C GLY A 320 2.32 0.64 -7.05
N LEU A 321 3.05 0.50 -5.94
CA LEU A 321 4.44 0.92 -5.76
C LEU A 321 5.18 -0.03 -4.80
N CYS A 322 5.99 -0.93 -5.32
CA CYS A 322 6.90 -1.74 -4.52
C CYS A 322 8.27 -1.06 -4.43
N MET A 323 8.82 -0.92 -3.23
CA MET A 323 10.21 -0.55 -3.01
C MET A 323 11.04 -1.82 -2.86
N ILE A 324 12.14 -1.94 -3.59
CA ILE A 324 13.04 -3.09 -3.52
C ILE A 324 14.41 -2.58 -3.11
N GLY A 325 14.94 -3.09 -2.00
CA GLY A 325 16.31 -2.81 -1.57
C GLY A 325 17.33 -3.24 -2.62
N MET A 326 18.22 -2.32 -3.00
CA MET A 326 19.38 -2.64 -3.80
C MET A 326 20.27 -3.63 -3.05
N PRO A 327 20.91 -4.59 -3.74
CA PRO A 327 21.67 -5.64 -3.08
C PRO A 327 22.88 -5.06 -2.35
N ASP A 328 23.28 -5.67 -1.24
CA ASP A 328 24.48 -5.26 -0.52
C ASP A 328 25.74 -5.58 -1.34
N VAL A 329 26.24 -4.56 -2.04
CA VAL A 329 27.40 -4.64 -2.90
C VAL A 329 28.38 -3.54 -2.57
N LYS A 330 29.68 -3.81 -2.74
CA LYS A 330 30.74 -2.80 -2.53
C LYS A 330 30.60 -1.59 -3.45
N ASP A 331 30.04 -1.79 -4.65
CA ASP A 331 29.89 -0.74 -5.66
C ASP A 331 28.51 -0.83 -6.35
N PHE A 332 27.59 0.02 -5.94
CA PHE A 332 26.23 0.10 -6.50
C PHE A 332 26.21 0.52 -7.98
N ARG A 333 27.31 1.05 -8.52
CA ARG A 333 27.44 1.41 -9.94
C ARG A 333 27.55 0.18 -10.85
N LYS A 334 27.84 -1.00 -10.29
CA LYS A 334 27.98 -2.26 -11.02
C LYS A 334 27.49 -3.44 -10.18
N ILE A 335 26.20 -3.74 -10.27
CA ILE A 335 25.62 -4.93 -9.65
C ILE A 335 25.97 -6.16 -10.49
N ASN A 336 26.69 -7.11 -9.89
CA ASN A 336 27.03 -8.37 -10.55
C ASN A 336 25.83 -9.32 -10.55
N LYS A 337 25.75 -10.21 -11.56
CA LYS A 337 24.66 -11.20 -11.68
C LYS A 337 24.51 -12.12 -10.46
N ASN A 338 25.60 -12.41 -9.75
CA ASN A 338 25.57 -13.23 -8.53
C ASN A 338 24.83 -12.54 -7.38
N SER A 339 24.64 -11.22 -7.45
CA SER A 339 23.90 -10.42 -6.47
C SER A 339 22.41 -10.27 -6.83
N TYR A 340 21.91 -11.00 -7.84
CA TYR A 340 20.51 -10.89 -8.28
C TYR A 340 19.57 -11.74 -7.44
N GLY A 341 20.09 -12.64 -6.58
CA GLY A 341 19.30 -13.63 -5.86
C GLY A 341 18.14 -13.02 -5.08
N GLY A 342 18.35 -11.89 -4.39
CA GLY A 342 17.28 -11.22 -3.65
C GLY A 342 16.11 -10.71 -4.51
N LEU A 343 16.29 -10.52 -5.82
CA LEU A 343 15.18 -10.15 -6.71
C LEU A 343 14.18 -11.30 -6.87
N GLU A 344 14.66 -12.53 -6.88
CA GLU A 344 13.82 -13.72 -7.11
C GLU A 344 12.86 -13.97 -5.95
N ALA A 345 13.21 -13.47 -4.75
CA ALA A 345 12.39 -13.44 -3.55
C ALA A 345 11.53 -12.16 -3.47
N HIS A 346 12.18 -11.00 -3.31
CA HIS A 346 11.49 -9.75 -3.00
C HIS A 346 10.52 -9.32 -4.12
N VAL A 347 10.88 -9.45 -5.40
CA VAL A 347 10.00 -8.95 -6.49
C VAL A 347 8.64 -9.66 -6.49
N PRO A 348 8.54 -11.01 -6.53
CA PRO A 348 7.25 -11.67 -6.44
C PRO A 348 6.56 -11.48 -5.08
N HIS A 349 7.27 -11.40 -3.95
CA HIS A 349 6.67 -11.12 -2.62
C HIS A 349 5.92 -9.79 -2.59
N GLU A 350 6.62 -8.69 -2.90
CA GLU A 350 6.03 -7.35 -2.89
C GLU A 350 4.89 -7.19 -3.89
N ILE A 351 4.94 -7.95 -4.99
CA ILE A 351 3.86 -7.97 -5.98
C ILE A 351 2.66 -8.78 -5.49
N ALA A 352 2.88 -9.85 -4.72
CA ALA A 352 1.79 -10.63 -4.12
C ALA A 352 0.97 -9.79 -3.14
N HIS A 353 1.63 -8.90 -2.41
CA HIS A 353 0.96 -7.94 -1.52
C HIS A 353 -0.03 -7.01 -2.23
N GLN A 354 0.08 -6.84 -3.55
CA GLN A 354 -0.91 -6.09 -4.31
C GLN A 354 -2.30 -6.76 -4.24
N TRP A 355 -2.35 -8.08 -4.07
CA TRP A 355 -3.59 -8.82 -3.76
C TRP A 355 -3.81 -8.98 -2.26
N PHE A 356 -2.77 -9.34 -1.50
CA PHE A 356 -2.84 -9.64 -0.06
C PHE A 356 -2.14 -8.55 0.73
N TYR A 357 -2.89 -7.48 0.96
CA TYR A 357 -2.60 -6.25 1.68
C TYR A 357 -3.34 -5.17 0.91
N ALA A 358 -2.85 -4.75 -0.27
CA ALA A 358 -3.39 -3.60 -0.99
C ALA A 358 -4.87 -3.81 -1.41
N ALA A 359 -5.21 -4.97 -1.98
CA ALA A 359 -6.59 -5.30 -2.29
C ALA A 359 -7.33 -5.87 -1.07
N ILE A 360 -6.92 -7.02 -0.55
CA ILE A 360 -7.49 -7.61 0.67
C ILE A 360 -6.57 -7.26 1.82
N GLY A 361 -6.99 -6.38 2.73
CA GLY A 361 -6.18 -5.96 3.86
C GLY A 361 -6.56 -6.72 5.11
N ASN A 362 -5.74 -6.57 6.13
CA ASN A 362 -5.88 -7.15 7.45
C ASN A 362 -5.48 -6.12 8.51
N ASP A 363 -5.64 -6.47 9.78
CA ASP A 363 -4.92 -5.80 10.85
C ASP A 363 -3.55 -6.47 10.96
N SER A 364 -2.53 -5.93 10.28
CA SER A 364 -1.21 -6.57 10.16
C SER A 364 -0.47 -6.69 11.50
N TYR A 365 -0.90 -5.98 12.55
CA TYR A 365 -0.42 -6.25 13.90
C TYR A 365 -1.07 -7.48 14.52
N LYS A 366 -2.38 -7.68 14.31
CA LYS A 366 -3.14 -8.72 15.02
C LYS A 366 -3.16 -10.05 14.31
N GLU A 367 -3.15 -10.03 12.99
CA GLU A 367 -3.21 -11.22 12.14
C GLU A 367 -2.29 -11.07 10.90
N PRO A 368 -0.96 -10.95 11.12
CA PRO A 368 0.06 -10.70 10.07
C PRO A 368 0.22 -11.86 9.07
N TRP A 369 -0.40 -13.01 9.27
CA TRP A 369 -0.25 -14.11 8.31
C TRP A 369 -1.13 -13.95 7.06
N LEU A 370 -2.17 -13.10 7.15
CA LEU A 370 -3.15 -12.89 6.07
C LEU A 370 -2.59 -12.09 4.89
N ASP A 371 -1.57 -11.28 5.14
CA ASP A 371 -0.71 -10.64 4.14
C ASP A 371 0.57 -11.47 3.96
N GLU A 372 1.42 -11.58 4.97
CA GLU A 372 2.78 -12.13 4.81
C GLU A 372 2.80 -13.61 4.45
N GLY A 373 1.97 -14.42 5.11
CA GLY A 373 1.87 -15.85 4.82
C GLY A 373 1.35 -16.14 3.40
N PHE A 374 0.45 -15.30 2.89
CA PHE A 374 -0.01 -15.37 1.51
C PHE A 374 1.04 -14.92 0.51
N CYS A 375 1.79 -13.87 0.83
CA CYS A 375 2.86 -13.35 -0.03
C CYS A 375 4.01 -14.35 -0.12
N GLU A 376 4.42 -14.93 0.99
CA GLU A 376 5.40 -16.02 1.07
C GLU A 376 4.94 -17.25 0.27
N PHE A 377 3.65 -17.64 0.37
CA PHE A 377 3.10 -18.70 -0.48
C PHE A 377 3.18 -18.35 -1.98
N CYS A 378 2.93 -17.10 -2.34
CA CYS A 378 2.99 -16.66 -3.72
C CYS A 378 4.41 -16.62 -4.27
N GLU A 379 5.35 -16.04 -3.52
CA GLU A 379 6.79 -16.02 -3.82
C GLU A 379 7.34 -17.43 -3.97
N ASP A 380 7.22 -18.22 -2.91
CA ASP A 380 8.09 -19.36 -2.69
C ASP A 380 7.50 -20.67 -3.25
N VAL A 381 6.19 -20.64 -3.52
CA VAL A 381 5.43 -21.76 -4.06
C VAL A 381 4.85 -21.44 -5.43
N LEU A 382 3.91 -20.50 -5.54
CA LEU A 382 3.15 -20.32 -6.80
C LEU A 382 4.03 -19.81 -7.94
N PHE A 383 4.89 -18.82 -7.66
CA PHE A 383 5.75 -18.20 -8.65
C PHE A 383 6.71 -19.21 -9.30
N PRO A 384 7.56 -19.95 -8.56
CA PRO A 384 8.40 -20.98 -9.16
C PRO A 384 7.58 -22.12 -9.77
N TYR A 385 6.42 -22.49 -9.21
CA TYR A 385 5.61 -23.60 -9.74
C TYR A 385 4.94 -23.29 -11.09
N TYR A 386 4.57 -22.03 -11.34
CA TYR A 386 3.83 -21.60 -12.54
C TYR A 386 4.58 -20.65 -13.48
N ALA A 387 5.82 -20.28 -13.14
CA ALA A 387 6.71 -19.58 -14.06
C ALA A 387 6.90 -20.34 -15.38
N ASN A 388 7.21 -19.62 -16.44
CA ASN A 388 7.59 -20.20 -17.72
C ASN A 388 8.85 -21.06 -17.58
N LYS A 389 9.02 -22.03 -18.48
CA LYS A 389 10.11 -23.02 -18.43
C LYS A 389 11.51 -22.42 -18.28
N LYS A 390 11.77 -21.28 -18.95
CA LYS A 390 13.08 -20.61 -18.90
C LYS A 390 13.36 -20.09 -17.49
N LEU A 391 12.38 -19.44 -16.87
CA LEU A 391 12.52 -18.92 -15.52
C LEU A 391 12.51 -20.05 -14.48
N GLN A 392 11.68 -21.08 -14.64
CA GLN A 392 11.70 -22.28 -13.78
C GLN A 392 13.07 -22.94 -13.72
N LYS A 393 13.71 -23.16 -14.87
CA LYS A 393 15.07 -23.72 -14.92
C LYS A 393 16.06 -22.89 -14.10
N LYS A 394 15.86 -21.57 -14.02
CA LYS A 394 16.69 -20.67 -13.21
C LYS A 394 16.33 -20.75 -11.72
N LEU A 395 15.06 -20.57 -11.39
CA LEU A 395 14.55 -20.50 -10.00
C LEU A 395 14.73 -21.82 -9.26
N TRP A 396 14.45 -22.94 -9.93
CA TRP A 396 14.57 -24.26 -9.31
C TRP A 396 16.02 -24.67 -9.14
N SER A 397 16.91 -24.15 -10.00
CA SER A 397 18.32 -24.52 -10.02
C SER A 397 18.50 -26.05 -9.97
N ASP A 398 19.45 -26.56 -9.19
CA ASP A 398 19.66 -27.99 -8.97
C ASP A 398 18.77 -28.56 -7.84
N LYS A 399 17.88 -27.75 -7.23
CA LYS A 399 17.01 -28.20 -6.12
C LYS A 399 15.94 -29.18 -6.61
N TYR A 400 15.34 -28.94 -7.77
CA TYR A 400 14.33 -29.82 -8.36
C TYR A 400 14.14 -29.58 -9.87
N SER A 401 13.73 -30.62 -10.61
CA SER A 401 13.59 -30.56 -12.09
C SER A 401 12.14 -30.61 -12.57
N THR A 402 11.20 -30.98 -11.69
CA THR A 402 9.77 -31.05 -12.00
C THR A 402 8.92 -30.56 -10.83
N ARG A 403 7.65 -30.23 -11.11
CA ARG A 403 6.65 -29.93 -10.08
C ARG A 403 6.50 -31.07 -9.05
N LYS A 404 6.60 -32.32 -9.50
CA LYS A 404 6.54 -33.49 -8.60
C LYS A 404 7.74 -33.56 -7.66
N ASP A 405 8.91 -33.11 -8.10
CA ASP A 405 10.11 -33.04 -7.27
C ASP A 405 9.99 -31.92 -6.25
N MET A 406 9.49 -30.75 -6.66
CA MET A 406 9.15 -29.65 -5.74
C MET A 406 8.15 -30.12 -4.68
N ASP A 407 7.06 -30.78 -5.09
CA ASP A 407 6.05 -31.30 -4.15
C ASP A 407 6.62 -32.37 -3.21
N ARG A 408 7.56 -33.18 -3.70
CA ARG A 408 8.29 -34.15 -2.87
C ARG A 408 9.18 -33.43 -1.86
N TRP A 409 9.90 -32.39 -2.28
CA TRP A 409 10.76 -31.59 -1.43
C TRP A 409 9.98 -30.91 -0.30
N PHE A 410 8.88 -30.22 -0.61
CA PHE A 410 8.00 -29.63 0.41
C PHE A 410 7.49 -30.68 1.41
N ARG A 411 6.96 -31.80 0.91
CA ARG A 411 6.37 -32.84 1.76
C ARG A 411 7.38 -33.60 2.62
N LYS A 412 8.59 -33.83 2.11
CA LYS A 412 9.59 -34.70 2.76
C LYS A 412 10.66 -33.94 3.52
N ILE A 413 10.88 -32.67 3.18
CA ILE A 413 11.97 -31.85 3.73
C ILE A 413 11.41 -30.63 4.43
N VAL A 414 10.67 -29.76 3.74
CA VAL A 414 10.27 -28.45 4.29
C VAL A 414 9.27 -28.60 5.44
N ILE A 415 8.12 -29.24 5.21
CA ILE A 415 7.07 -29.40 6.24
C ILE A 415 7.62 -30.10 7.50
N PRO A 416 8.36 -31.23 7.41
CA PRO A 416 8.92 -31.88 8.60
C PRO A 416 9.97 -31.06 9.35
N GLN A 417 10.62 -30.09 8.70
CA GLN A 417 11.65 -29.24 9.30
C GLN A 417 11.10 -27.88 9.77
N SER A 418 9.80 -27.64 9.65
CA SER A 418 9.18 -26.40 10.12
C SER A 418 9.49 -26.18 11.60
N SER A 419 10.06 -25.02 11.91
CA SER A 419 10.44 -24.56 13.24
C SER A 419 9.32 -23.79 13.95
N ARG A 420 8.14 -23.63 13.33
CA ARG A 420 7.00 -22.91 13.90
C ARG A 420 6.61 -23.50 15.26
N THR A 421 6.53 -22.65 16.28
CA THR A 421 6.07 -23.08 17.61
C THR A 421 4.74 -22.48 18.04
N LYS A 422 4.23 -21.48 17.31
CA LYS A 422 2.98 -20.78 17.61
C LYS A 422 1.95 -20.86 16.47
N ALA A 423 0.67 -20.77 16.79
CA ALA A 423 -0.40 -20.55 15.81
C ALA A 423 -0.14 -19.28 14.98
N ILE A 424 -0.55 -19.27 13.71
CA ILE A 424 -0.20 -18.20 12.75
C ILE A 424 -1.06 -16.94 12.88
N ASN A 425 -2.20 -17.02 13.56
CA ASN A 425 -3.20 -15.95 13.70
C ASN A 425 -3.11 -15.20 15.05
N ARG A 426 -1.89 -15.01 15.56
CA ARG A 426 -1.65 -14.26 16.80
C ARG A 426 -1.14 -12.85 16.50
N SER A 427 -1.17 -11.99 17.50
CA SER A 427 -0.64 -10.63 17.35
C SER A 427 0.89 -10.65 17.31
N VAL A 428 1.51 -9.65 16.68
CA VAL A 428 2.96 -9.54 16.56
C VAL A 428 3.68 -9.62 17.90
N SER A 429 3.11 -9.04 18.97
CA SER A 429 3.64 -9.14 20.33
C SER A 429 3.79 -10.58 20.82
N ASP A 430 2.91 -11.47 20.38
CA ASP A 430 2.91 -12.86 20.79
C ASP A 430 4.03 -13.66 20.13
N TYR A 431 4.79 -13.09 19.19
CA TYR A 431 5.94 -13.75 18.55
C TYR A 431 7.29 -13.21 19.03
N GLN A 432 7.33 -12.30 20.01
CA GLN A 432 8.57 -11.63 20.41
C GLN A 432 9.43 -12.44 21.41
N ASP A 433 8.95 -13.59 21.89
CA ASP A 433 9.64 -14.39 22.92
C ASP A 433 10.95 -15.05 22.45
N LYS A 434 11.11 -15.26 21.14
CA LYS A 434 12.32 -15.87 20.57
C LYS A 434 12.72 -15.13 19.29
N PRO A 435 14.03 -15.07 18.99
CA PRO A 435 14.50 -14.68 17.66
C PRO A 435 13.80 -15.52 16.59
N ASP A 436 13.38 -14.87 15.51
CA ASP A 436 12.78 -15.48 14.31
C ASP A 436 11.41 -16.16 14.50
N GLU A 437 10.79 -16.14 15.69
CA GLU A 437 9.47 -16.80 15.88
C GLU A 437 8.39 -16.15 15.03
N TYR A 438 8.47 -14.83 14.80
CA TYR A 438 7.59 -14.10 13.87
C TYR A 438 7.74 -14.68 12.46
N SER A 439 8.96 -14.70 11.89
CA SER A 439 9.23 -15.26 10.56
C SER A 439 8.82 -16.74 10.45
N ASN A 440 9.17 -17.56 11.43
CA ASN A 440 8.86 -19.00 11.44
C ASN A 440 7.35 -19.28 11.52
N SER A 441 6.60 -18.49 12.27
CA SER A 441 5.16 -18.70 12.45
C SER A 441 4.35 -18.04 11.35
N VAL A 442 4.63 -16.78 11.04
CA VAL A 442 3.81 -15.96 10.15
C VAL A 442 4.10 -16.29 8.68
N TYR A 443 5.36 -16.15 8.26
CA TYR A 443 5.75 -16.33 6.86
C TYR A 443 5.79 -17.82 6.53
N GLU A 444 6.70 -18.57 7.16
CA GLU A 444 6.86 -20.00 6.88
C GLU A 444 5.59 -20.78 7.24
N GLY A 445 5.03 -20.54 8.43
CA GLY A 445 3.78 -21.19 8.84
C GLY A 445 2.60 -20.87 7.94
N GLY A 446 2.41 -19.61 7.53
CA GLY A 446 1.37 -19.20 6.59
C GLY A 446 1.53 -19.84 5.20
N LYS A 447 2.76 -19.84 4.67
CA LYS A 447 3.10 -20.55 3.41
C LYS A 447 2.74 -22.03 3.49
N LEU A 448 3.15 -22.72 4.55
CA LEU A 448 2.92 -24.16 4.69
C LEU A 448 1.43 -24.48 4.90
N PHE A 449 0.70 -23.65 5.64
CA PHE A 449 -0.75 -23.76 5.77
C PHE A 449 -1.44 -23.70 4.40
N LEU A 450 -1.12 -22.69 3.58
CA LEU A 450 -1.69 -22.51 2.25
C LEU A 450 -1.24 -23.61 1.27
N TYR A 451 0.00 -24.06 1.36
CA TYR A 451 0.51 -25.19 0.57
C TYR A 451 -0.24 -26.49 0.89
N GLU A 452 -0.36 -26.86 2.17
CA GLU A 452 -1.08 -28.08 2.57
C GLU A 452 -2.56 -28.00 2.20
N LEU A 453 -3.21 -26.83 2.37
CA LEU A 453 -4.57 -26.61 1.89
C LEU A 453 -4.68 -26.82 0.38
N TRP A 454 -3.80 -26.19 -0.40
CA TRP A 454 -3.80 -26.31 -1.85
C TRP A 454 -3.62 -27.76 -2.30
N LYS A 455 -2.64 -28.48 -1.75
CA LYS A 455 -2.41 -29.89 -2.10
C LYS A 455 -3.58 -30.79 -1.68
N THR A 456 -4.26 -30.48 -0.59
CA THR A 456 -5.40 -31.26 -0.09
C THR A 456 -6.68 -31.01 -0.88
N MET A 457 -6.99 -29.76 -1.21
CA MET A 457 -8.17 -29.37 -1.98
C MET A 457 -8.02 -29.67 -3.48
N GLY A 458 -6.78 -29.71 -3.96
CA GLY A 458 -6.46 -29.81 -5.38
C GLY A 458 -6.56 -28.47 -6.12
N ASP A 459 -5.83 -28.36 -7.24
CA ASP A 459 -5.69 -27.11 -8.01
C ASP A 459 -7.03 -26.43 -8.32
N LYS A 460 -8.00 -27.17 -8.86
CA LYS A 460 -9.27 -26.58 -9.31
C LYS A 460 -10.03 -25.93 -8.15
N THR A 461 -10.25 -26.67 -7.07
CA THR A 461 -11.03 -26.21 -5.92
C THR A 461 -10.32 -25.08 -5.19
N PHE A 462 -9.01 -25.19 -4.98
CA PHE A 462 -8.22 -24.19 -4.26
C PHE A 462 -8.21 -22.84 -5.00
N PHE A 463 -7.95 -22.82 -6.31
CA PHE A 463 -7.93 -21.54 -7.05
C PHE A 463 -9.35 -20.96 -7.25
N GLN A 464 -10.39 -21.78 -7.32
CA GLN A 464 -11.78 -21.27 -7.26
C GLN A 464 -12.08 -20.61 -5.91
N MET A 465 -11.61 -21.21 -4.81
CA MET A 465 -11.71 -20.66 -3.46
C MET A 465 -10.95 -19.33 -3.34
N LEU A 466 -9.70 -19.26 -3.78
CA LEU A 466 -8.92 -18.01 -3.78
C LEU A 466 -9.56 -16.91 -4.62
N HIS A 467 -10.11 -17.26 -5.78
CA HIS A 467 -10.84 -16.31 -6.62
C HIS A 467 -12.07 -15.76 -5.91
N LYS A 468 -12.82 -16.64 -5.23
CA LYS A 468 -13.98 -16.22 -4.42
C LYS A 468 -13.56 -15.33 -3.25
N TYR A 469 -12.48 -15.67 -2.56
CA TYR A 469 -11.92 -14.86 -1.47
C TYR A 469 -11.58 -13.45 -1.96
N TYR A 470 -10.82 -13.34 -3.06
CA TYR A 470 -10.47 -12.07 -3.67
C TYR A 470 -11.68 -11.24 -4.09
N GLN A 471 -12.62 -11.84 -4.83
CA GLN A 471 -13.83 -11.13 -5.26
C GLN A 471 -14.72 -10.67 -4.09
N THR A 472 -14.76 -11.43 -3.00
CA THR A 472 -15.65 -11.14 -1.87
C THR A 472 -15.10 -10.00 -1.01
N TYR A 473 -13.78 -9.94 -0.82
CA TYR A 473 -13.16 -9.02 0.14
C TYR A 473 -12.27 -7.95 -0.49
N GLN A 474 -12.30 -7.77 -1.82
CA GLN A 474 -11.54 -6.71 -2.48
C GLN A 474 -11.83 -5.34 -1.85
N PHE A 475 -10.77 -4.65 -1.45
CA PHE A 475 -10.73 -3.36 -0.76
C PHE A 475 -11.38 -3.35 0.63
N GLN A 476 -11.50 -4.51 1.29
CA GLN A 476 -11.96 -4.65 2.67
C GLN A 476 -10.80 -5.03 3.60
N ILE A 477 -11.04 -4.92 4.91
CA ILE A 477 -10.15 -5.46 5.95
C ILE A 477 -10.80 -6.74 6.47
N VAL A 478 -10.07 -7.85 6.42
CA VAL A 478 -10.55 -9.19 6.76
C VAL A 478 -9.87 -9.73 8.02
N THR A 479 -10.44 -10.81 8.54
CA THR A 479 -9.90 -11.63 9.62
C THR A 479 -9.68 -13.06 9.15
N THR A 480 -9.00 -13.84 9.99
CA THR A 480 -8.75 -15.27 9.83
C THR A 480 -10.08 -16.00 9.69
N ASP A 481 -11.08 -15.64 10.50
CA ASP A 481 -12.43 -16.20 10.41
C ASP A 481 -13.09 -15.94 9.05
N ASP A 482 -12.87 -14.76 8.47
CA ASP A 482 -13.42 -14.41 7.17
C ASP A 482 -12.81 -15.23 6.03
N PHE A 483 -11.51 -15.51 6.11
CA PHE A 483 -10.84 -16.46 5.21
C PHE A 483 -11.32 -17.90 5.43
N LEU A 484 -11.37 -18.37 6.68
CA LEU A 484 -11.81 -19.73 7.01
C LEU A 484 -13.27 -20.01 6.60
N LYS A 485 -14.15 -19.00 6.65
CA LYS A 485 -15.52 -19.11 6.10
C LYS A 485 -15.49 -19.44 4.61
N ILE A 486 -14.60 -18.81 3.84
CA ILE A 486 -14.46 -19.09 2.40
C ILE A 486 -13.83 -20.47 2.16
N VAL A 487 -12.82 -20.87 2.94
CA VAL A 487 -12.24 -22.22 2.85
C VAL A 487 -13.33 -23.27 3.07
N ARG A 488 -14.10 -23.14 4.15
CA ARG A 488 -15.17 -24.08 4.53
C ARG A 488 -16.31 -24.13 3.52
N SER A 489 -16.59 -23.03 2.80
CA SER A 489 -17.59 -23.06 1.72
C SER A 489 -17.16 -23.86 0.49
N TYR A 490 -15.87 -24.20 0.35
CA TYR A 490 -15.31 -25.02 -0.73
C TYR A 490 -14.89 -26.42 -0.29
N GLY A 491 -15.02 -26.75 1.01
CA GLY A 491 -14.82 -28.10 1.51
C GLY A 491 -14.62 -28.13 3.03
N THR A 492 -15.31 -29.06 3.68
CA THR A 492 -15.20 -29.35 5.13
C THR A 492 -14.73 -30.79 5.37
N ASP A 493 -13.94 -31.35 4.44
CA ASP A 493 -13.35 -32.68 4.66
C ASP A 493 -12.50 -32.66 5.95
N LYS A 494 -12.55 -33.74 6.72
CA LYS A 494 -11.73 -33.96 7.92
C LYS A 494 -10.25 -33.63 7.72
N LYS A 495 -9.71 -33.78 6.50
CA LYS A 495 -8.33 -33.38 6.18
C LYS A 495 -8.12 -31.87 6.21
N VAL A 496 -9.07 -31.09 5.68
CA VAL A 496 -9.02 -29.61 5.69
C VAL A 496 -9.11 -29.09 7.12
N GLU A 497 -10.07 -29.58 7.90
CA GLU A 497 -10.19 -29.17 9.31
C GLU A 497 -8.97 -29.57 10.15
N ARG A 498 -8.32 -30.71 9.86
CA ARG A 498 -7.05 -31.08 10.51
C ARG A 498 -5.91 -30.12 10.18
N ILE A 499 -5.88 -29.58 8.96
CA ILE A 499 -4.89 -28.58 8.57
C ILE A 499 -5.20 -27.27 9.31
N ILE A 500 -6.46 -26.82 9.32
CA ILE A 500 -6.88 -25.63 10.09
C ILE A 500 -6.47 -25.77 11.56
N GLY A 501 -6.83 -26.88 12.21
CA GLY A 501 -6.48 -27.13 13.61
C GLY A 501 -4.97 -27.01 13.87
N ARG A 502 -4.14 -27.59 13.00
CA ARG A 502 -2.67 -27.58 13.17
C ARG A 502 -2.06 -26.18 13.13
N TYR A 503 -2.55 -25.30 12.26
CA TYR A 503 -1.92 -23.99 12.00
C TYR A 503 -2.59 -22.82 12.72
N ILE A 504 -3.90 -22.92 12.98
CA ILE A 504 -4.72 -21.85 13.56
C ILE A 504 -5.04 -22.11 15.04
N GLU A 505 -5.33 -23.36 15.41
CA GLU A 505 -5.86 -23.68 16.74
C GLU A 505 -4.78 -24.27 17.68
N GLU A 506 -3.79 -24.97 17.13
CA GLU A 506 -2.76 -25.67 17.89
C GLU A 506 -1.47 -24.85 18.07
N LYS A 507 -1.11 -24.74 19.37
CA LYS A 507 0.17 -24.40 20.01
C LYS A 507 0.47 -22.92 20.18
#